data_AF-A0A9E0E518-F1
#
_entry.id   AF-A0A9E0E518-F1
#
_cell.length_a   1.000
_cell.length_b   1.000
_cell.length_c   1.000
_cell.angle_alpha   90.00
_cell.angle_beta   90.00
_cell.angle_gamma   90.00
#
_symmetry.space_group_name_H-M   'P 1'
#
loop_
_entity.id
_entity.type
_entity.pdbx_description
1 polymer ?
#
loop_
_entity_poly.entity_id
_entity_poly.type
_entity_poly.pdbx_seq_one_letter_code
_entity_poly.pdbx_strand_id
1 'polypeptide(L)'
;MDIAKKIAEELEIKVTQVEAAVKLIDEGCTIPFIARYRKEVTGALNDEQLRNLDERLKYLRNLEDRKAQVLASIEEQGKLTEELKAAITAAETMVLVEDLYRPYKQKRRTRATIAKEKGLEPLAQFIYAQEATEDVEVKAAEFISDEEGKEVATAQDAIAGALDIIAEQISDVADYRTYIRDITMKEGKLVVTAKDEKAESVYENYYDYSEALSTIPGHRILAINRGEDEKFLTVKVEAPEERILRYLEKNILKDNAFTAEYLKNCIADAYGRLIAPAIEREIRSSLTETAEDGAIKVFGKNLEQLLLQPPIAGKVVLGWDPAFRTGCKLAVVDPTGKVLATKVIYPTEPHNKVAESKAEVKKLIDKYHVNLISCGNGTASRESEKIISDMIHEMNLPVDYVITNEA
;
A
#
# COMPACT_ATOMS: atom_id res chain seq x y z
N MET A 1 -25.45 4.24 3.19
CA MET A 1 -25.36 2.81 2.80
C MET A 1 -25.76 1.93 3.99
N ASP A 2 -26.31 0.73 3.78
CA ASP A 2 -26.50 -0.23 4.88
C ASP A 2 -25.22 -1.03 5.12
N ILE A 3 -24.43 -0.60 6.12
CA ILE A 3 -23.12 -1.17 6.44
C ILE A 3 -23.24 -2.67 6.78
N ALA A 4 -24.27 -3.06 7.55
CA ALA A 4 -24.41 -4.44 8.01
C ALA A 4 -24.67 -5.39 6.84
N LYS A 5 -25.46 -4.96 5.85
CA LYS A 5 -25.70 -5.74 4.62
C LYS A 5 -24.44 -5.88 3.77
N LYS A 6 -23.69 -4.80 3.56
CA LYS A 6 -22.46 -4.85 2.74
C LYS A 6 -21.43 -5.81 3.34
N ILE A 7 -21.22 -5.76 4.65
CA ILE A 7 -20.32 -6.69 5.35
C ILE A 7 -20.82 -8.13 5.25
N ALA A 8 -22.13 -8.35 5.39
CA ALA A 8 -22.73 -9.68 5.29
C ALA A 8 -22.51 -10.30 3.91
N GLU A 9 -22.66 -9.51 2.84
CA GLU A 9 -22.38 -9.93 1.46
C GLU A 9 -20.90 -10.24 1.24
N GLU A 10 -20.00 -9.35 1.68
CA GLU A 10 -18.56 -9.49 1.46
C GLU A 10 -17.93 -10.65 2.26
N LEU A 11 -18.44 -10.93 3.46
CA LEU A 11 -17.94 -12.02 4.32
C LEU A 11 -18.76 -13.30 4.19
N GLU A 12 -19.77 -13.32 3.33
CA GLU A 12 -20.69 -14.46 3.12
C GLU A 12 -21.36 -14.96 4.42
N ILE A 13 -21.76 -14.03 5.30
CA ILE A 13 -22.43 -14.31 6.58
C ILE A 13 -23.82 -13.66 6.65
N LYS A 14 -24.62 -13.99 7.67
CA LYS A 14 -25.96 -13.40 7.81
C LYS A 14 -25.88 -11.99 8.38
N VAL A 15 -26.72 -11.08 7.88
CA VAL A 15 -26.85 -9.70 8.39
C VAL A 15 -27.08 -9.67 9.91
N THR A 16 -27.92 -10.57 10.43
CA THR A 16 -28.19 -10.67 11.87
C THR A 16 -26.94 -11.01 12.69
N GLN A 17 -25.99 -11.75 12.12
CA GLN A 17 -24.71 -12.05 12.78
C GLN A 17 -23.81 -10.82 12.80
N VAL A 18 -23.82 -10.04 11.71
CA VAL A 18 -23.09 -8.77 11.63
C VAL A 18 -23.62 -7.79 12.65
N GLU A 19 -24.93 -7.54 12.69
CA GLU A 19 -25.55 -6.63 13.66
C GLU A 19 -25.24 -7.00 15.11
N ALA A 20 -25.30 -8.30 15.43
CA ALA A 20 -24.97 -8.81 16.75
C ALA A 20 -23.48 -8.58 17.10
N ALA A 21 -22.57 -8.84 16.17
CA ALA A 21 -21.14 -8.61 16.35
C ALA A 21 -20.81 -7.12 16.49
N VAL A 22 -21.38 -6.27 15.62
CA VAL A 22 -21.22 -4.80 15.65
C VAL A 22 -21.65 -4.23 17.00
N LYS A 23 -22.82 -4.66 17.51
CA LYS A 23 -23.30 -4.21 18.82
C LYS A 23 -22.29 -4.54 19.94
N LEU A 24 -21.74 -5.75 19.94
CA LEU A 24 -20.76 -6.15 20.95
C LEU A 24 -19.43 -5.37 20.82
N ILE A 25 -18.99 -5.09 19.59
CA ILE A 25 -17.81 -4.27 19.33
C ILE A 25 -18.02 -2.84 19.83
N ASP A 26 -19.19 -2.25 19.56
CA ASP A 26 -19.55 -0.90 20.00
C ASP A 26 -19.69 -0.79 21.52
N GLU A 27 -20.10 -1.88 22.20
CA GLU A 27 -20.07 -2.01 23.66
C GLU A 27 -18.64 -2.15 24.23
N GLY A 28 -17.61 -2.18 23.39
CA GLY A 28 -16.21 -2.28 23.77
C GLY A 28 -15.72 -3.70 24.00
N CYS A 29 -16.46 -4.73 23.58
CA CYS A 29 -16.00 -6.11 23.68
C CYS A 29 -14.85 -6.38 22.71
N THR A 30 -13.81 -7.07 23.17
CA THR A 30 -12.69 -7.48 22.31
C THR A 30 -13.08 -8.67 21.43
N ILE A 31 -12.47 -8.78 20.25
CA ILE A 31 -12.71 -9.91 19.33
C ILE A 31 -12.52 -11.28 20.00
N PRO A 32 -11.44 -11.54 20.77
CA PRO A 32 -11.29 -12.82 21.48
C PRO A 32 -12.39 -13.05 22.53
N PHE A 33 -12.89 -11.99 23.18
CA PHE A 33 -13.99 -12.11 24.14
C PHE A 33 -15.29 -12.50 23.45
N ILE A 34 -15.61 -11.86 22.33
CA ILE A 34 -16.80 -12.17 21.53
C ILE A 34 -16.73 -13.61 21.03
N ALA A 35 -15.62 -13.96 20.40
CA ALA A 35 -15.42 -15.28 19.81
C ALA A 35 -15.44 -16.40 20.85
N ARG A 36 -15.02 -16.16 22.09
CA ARG A 36 -15.02 -17.18 23.15
C ARG A 36 -16.32 -17.25 23.95
N TYR A 37 -16.89 -16.10 24.32
CA TYR A 37 -17.96 -16.00 25.33
C TYR A 37 -19.31 -15.49 24.77
N ARG A 38 -19.37 -15.12 23.49
CA ARG A 38 -20.60 -14.62 22.83
C ARG A 38 -20.91 -15.38 21.53
N LYS A 39 -20.41 -16.61 21.39
CA LYS A 39 -20.64 -17.47 20.21
C LYS A 39 -22.11 -17.59 19.84
N GLU A 40 -22.99 -17.86 20.80
CA GLU A 40 -24.42 -18.05 20.50
C GLU A 40 -25.08 -16.78 19.95
N VAL A 41 -24.67 -15.62 20.46
CA VAL A 41 -25.21 -14.31 20.07
C VAL A 41 -24.79 -13.95 18.64
N THR A 42 -23.57 -14.29 18.23
CA THR A 42 -23.06 -14.02 16.87
C THR A 42 -23.32 -15.16 15.89
N GLY A 43 -23.98 -16.25 16.29
CA GLY A 43 -24.17 -17.43 15.45
C GLY A 43 -22.86 -18.19 15.15
N ALA A 44 -21.96 -18.23 16.12
CA ALA A 44 -20.68 -18.93 16.12
C ALA A 44 -19.64 -18.43 15.10
N LEU A 45 -19.60 -17.11 14.85
CA LEU A 45 -18.48 -16.51 14.12
C LEU A 45 -17.15 -16.78 14.84
N ASN A 46 -16.13 -17.16 14.07
CA ASN A 46 -14.79 -17.41 14.59
C ASN A 46 -13.95 -16.11 14.68
N ASP A 47 -12.77 -16.20 15.32
CA ASP A 47 -11.87 -15.05 15.51
C ASP A 47 -11.48 -14.36 14.19
N GLU A 48 -11.24 -15.12 13.11
CA GLU A 48 -10.86 -14.56 11.80
C GLU A 48 -12.01 -13.77 11.18
N GLN A 49 -13.22 -14.35 11.17
CA GLN A 49 -14.42 -13.69 10.67
C GLN A 49 -14.73 -12.40 11.44
N LEU A 50 -14.58 -12.43 12.77
CA LEU A 50 -14.83 -11.26 13.62
C LEU A 50 -13.77 -10.16 13.43
N ARG A 51 -12.51 -10.51 13.15
CA ARG A 51 -11.45 -9.53 12.83
C ARG A 51 -11.71 -8.88 11.48
N ASN A 52 -11.97 -9.67 10.44
CA ASN A 52 -12.30 -9.15 9.11
C ASN A 52 -13.54 -8.25 9.16
N LEU A 53 -14.54 -8.63 9.97
CA LEU A 53 -15.72 -7.81 10.23
C LEU A 53 -15.38 -6.46 10.87
N ASP A 54 -14.56 -6.45 11.93
CA ASP A 54 -14.17 -5.21 12.62
C ASP A 54 -13.35 -4.27 11.72
N GLU A 55 -12.39 -4.81 10.98
CA GLU A 55 -11.60 -4.05 9.99
C GLU A 55 -12.50 -3.43 8.92
N ARG A 56 -13.43 -4.23 8.36
CA ARG A 56 -14.35 -3.76 7.33
C ARG A 56 -15.36 -2.76 7.87
N LEU A 57 -15.86 -2.98 9.09
CA LEU A 57 -16.75 -2.04 9.79
C LEU A 57 -16.09 -0.67 9.95
N LYS A 58 -14.83 -0.64 10.40
CA LYS A 58 -14.07 0.61 10.54
C LYS A 58 -13.91 1.33 9.20
N TYR A 59 -13.54 0.60 8.15
CA TYR A 59 -13.43 1.18 6.81
C TYR A 59 -14.75 1.80 6.34
N LEU A 60 -15.86 1.06 6.43
CA LEU A 60 -17.16 1.52 5.94
C LEU A 60 -17.72 2.68 6.76
N ARG A 61 -17.47 2.72 8.08
CA ARG A 61 -17.79 3.88 8.92
C ARG A 61 -17.00 5.11 8.50
N ASN A 62 -15.68 4.98 8.33
CA ASN A 62 -14.84 6.08 7.85
C ASN A 62 -15.30 6.59 6.47
N LEU A 63 -15.75 5.69 5.58
CA LEU A 63 -16.31 6.07 4.29
C LEU A 63 -17.60 6.90 4.44
N GLU A 64 -18.56 6.46 5.27
CA GLU A 64 -19.81 7.21 5.47
C GLU A 64 -19.57 8.54 6.18
N ASP A 65 -18.67 8.59 7.18
CA ASP A 65 -18.25 9.84 7.83
C ASP A 65 -17.64 10.80 6.82
N ARG A 66 -16.79 10.30 5.91
CA ARG A 66 -16.18 11.11 4.87
C ARG A 66 -17.21 11.63 3.87
N LYS A 67 -18.17 10.80 3.44
CA LYS A 67 -19.29 11.24 2.59
C LYS A 67 -20.06 12.38 3.24
N ALA A 68 -20.38 12.26 4.54
CA ALA A 68 -21.11 13.30 5.27
C ALA A 68 -20.32 14.62 5.31
N GLN A 69 -19.01 14.56 5.59
CA GLN A 69 -18.14 15.74 5.56
C GLN A 69 -18.09 16.41 4.19
N VAL A 70 -17.97 15.61 3.12
CA VAL A 70 -17.95 16.10 1.74
C VAL A 70 -19.27 16.77 1.37
N LEU A 71 -20.40 16.13 1.68
CA LEU A 71 -21.73 16.68 1.42
C LEU A 71 -21.90 18.03 2.13
N ALA A 72 -21.57 18.11 3.42
CA ALA A 72 -21.66 19.34 4.20
C ALA A 72 -20.80 20.46 3.60
N SER A 73 -19.57 20.14 3.17
CA SER A 73 -18.66 21.13 2.57
C SER A 73 -19.16 21.66 1.22
N ILE A 74 -19.78 20.82 0.40
CA ILE A 74 -20.34 21.22 -0.90
C ILE A 74 -21.64 22.02 -0.71
N GLU A 75 -22.45 21.65 0.30
CA GLU A 75 -23.66 22.36 0.68
C GLU A 75 -23.35 23.77 1.19
N GLU A 76 -22.31 23.92 2.02
CA GLU A 76 -21.83 25.24 2.50
C GLU A 76 -21.40 26.16 1.35
N GLN A 77 -20.90 25.59 0.25
CA GLN A 77 -20.55 26.34 -0.97
C GLN A 77 -21.77 26.66 -1.86
N GLY A 78 -22.96 26.16 -1.52
CA GLY A 78 -24.18 26.33 -2.33
C GLY A 78 -24.14 25.61 -3.68
N LYS A 79 -23.29 24.59 -3.83
CA LYS A 79 -23.06 23.86 -5.10
C LYS A 79 -23.58 22.42 -5.09
N LEU A 80 -24.28 22.02 -4.04
CA LEU A 80 -24.80 20.66 -3.90
C LEU A 80 -26.06 20.48 -4.76
N THR A 81 -25.93 19.79 -5.89
CA THR A 81 -27.09 19.37 -6.70
C THR A 81 -27.61 18.02 -6.22
N GLU A 82 -28.88 17.70 -6.53
CA GLU A 82 -29.46 16.40 -6.17
C GLU A 82 -28.75 15.23 -6.86
N GLU A 83 -28.28 15.44 -8.11
CA GLU A 83 -27.49 14.43 -8.85
C GLU A 83 -26.15 14.16 -8.15
N LEU A 84 -25.45 15.22 -7.72
CA LEU A 84 -24.17 15.10 -7.02
C LEU A 84 -24.34 14.46 -5.64
N LYS A 85 -25.39 14.84 -4.92
CA LYS A 85 -25.75 14.22 -3.63
C LYS A 85 -26.03 12.74 -3.79
N ALA A 86 -26.77 12.34 -4.83
CA ALA A 86 -27.02 10.94 -5.14
C ALA A 86 -25.71 10.20 -5.48
N ALA A 87 -24.83 10.80 -6.30
CA ALA A 87 -23.54 10.21 -6.67
C ALA A 87 -22.62 9.99 -5.46
N ILE A 88 -22.49 10.97 -4.56
CA ILE A 88 -21.67 10.86 -3.34
C ILE A 88 -22.24 9.80 -2.39
N THR A 89 -23.56 9.76 -2.23
CA THR A 89 -24.21 8.78 -1.36
C THR A 89 -24.01 7.35 -1.89
N ALA A 90 -24.07 7.19 -3.21
CA ALA A 90 -23.88 5.91 -3.90
C ALA A 90 -22.41 5.46 -4.01
N ALA A 91 -21.44 6.35 -3.78
CA ALA A 91 -20.02 6.02 -3.93
C ALA A 91 -19.60 4.87 -2.98
N GLU A 92 -18.99 3.81 -3.52
CA GLU A 92 -18.61 2.63 -2.72
C GLU A 92 -17.19 2.67 -2.17
N THR A 93 -16.36 3.61 -2.64
CA THR A 93 -14.95 3.69 -2.27
C THR A 93 -14.57 5.10 -1.84
N MET A 94 -13.57 5.18 -0.96
CA MET A 94 -13.00 6.46 -0.52
C MET A 94 -12.48 7.27 -1.73
N VAL A 95 -11.84 6.59 -2.69
CA VAL A 95 -11.29 7.21 -3.89
C VAL A 95 -12.38 7.89 -4.71
N LEU A 96 -13.52 7.23 -4.94
CA LEU A 96 -14.62 7.83 -5.70
C LEU A 96 -15.23 9.04 -4.99
N VAL A 97 -15.36 9.00 -3.66
CA VAL A 97 -15.79 10.16 -2.86
C VAL A 97 -14.82 11.33 -3.03
N GLU A 98 -13.51 11.07 -2.98
CA GLU A 98 -12.48 12.11 -3.18
C GLU A 98 -12.45 12.66 -4.61
N ASP A 99 -12.71 11.83 -5.62
CA ASP A 99 -12.84 12.24 -7.02
C ASP A 99 -14.05 13.16 -7.22
N LEU A 100 -15.23 12.79 -6.67
CA LEU A 100 -16.43 13.63 -6.71
C LEU A 100 -16.27 14.94 -5.94
N TYR A 101 -15.48 14.94 -4.86
CA TYR A 101 -15.22 16.14 -4.06
C TYR A 101 -14.16 17.07 -4.69
N ARG A 102 -13.31 16.56 -5.60
CA ARG A 102 -12.17 17.28 -6.17
C ARG A 102 -12.50 18.68 -6.74
N PRO A 103 -13.61 18.89 -7.48
CA PRO A 103 -13.98 20.22 -8.00
C PRO A 103 -14.26 21.27 -6.92
N TYR A 104 -14.60 20.83 -5.70
CA TYR A 104 -15.07 21.68 -4.60
C TYR A 104 -14.02 21.88 -3.50
N LYS A 105 -12.88 21.18 -3.58
CA LYS A 105 -11.76 21.39 -2.67
C LYS A 105 -11.14 22.77 -2.88
N GLN A 106 -10.75 23.42 -1.79
CA GLN A 106 -9.90 24.61 -1.88
C GLN A 106 -8.57 24.23 -2.54
N LYS A 107 -8.30 24.82 -3.72
CA LYS A 107 -7.08 24.55 -4.48
C LYS A 107 -6.01 25.57 -4.13
N ARG A 108 -4.75 25.13 -4.18
CA ARG A 108 -3.60 26.05 -4.25
C ARG A 108 -3.72 26.86 -5.54
N ARG A 109 -3.17 28.08 -5.57
CA ARG A 109 -3.20 28.96 -6.75
C ARG A 109 -2.63 28.24 -7.99
N THR A 110 -3.50 27.72 -8.87
CA THR A 110 -3.13 26.96 -10.07
C THR A 110 -3.04 27.87 -11.29
N ARG A 111 -2.53 27.33 -12.42
CA ARG A 111 -2.58 28.05 -13.71
C ARG A 111 -4.02 28.40 -14.09
N ALA A 112 -4.97 27.48 -13.87
CA ALA A 112 -6.39 27.73 -14.08
C ALA A 112 -6.93 28.82 -13.15
N THR A 113 -6.55 28.83 -11.86
CA THR A 113 -6.95 29.90 -10.93
C THR A 113 -6.43 31.27 -11.39
N ILE A 114 -5.16 31.34 -11.82
CA ILE A 114 -4.57 32.56 -12.36
C ILE A 114 -5.31 33.00 -13.64
N ALA A 115 -5.63 32.07 -14.55
CA ALA A 115 -6.39 32.37 -15.75
C ALA A 115 -7.81 32.89 -15.44
N LYS A 116 -8.47 32.36 -14.40
CA LYS A 116 -9.77 32.86 -13.92
C LYS A 116 -9.66 34.26 -13.30
N GLU A 117 -8.62 34.51 -12.50
CA GLU A 117 -8.31 35.85 -11.95
C GLU A 117 -8.13 36.88 -13.07
N LYS A 118 -7.50 36.46 -14.18
CA LYS A 118 -7.35 37.27 -15.41
C LYS A 118 -8.64 37.43 -16.23
N GLY A 119 -9.75 36.82 -15.83
CA GLY A 119 -11.04 36.95 -16.53
C GLY A 119 -11.18 36.10 -17.79
N LEU A 120 -10.38 35.03 -17.95
CA LEU A 120 -10.41 34.15 -19.12
C LEU A 120 -11.48 33.05 -19.08
N GLU A 121 -12.29 32.99 -18.01
CA GLU A 121 -13.34 31.99 -17.85
C GLU A 121 -14.42 32.02 -18.97
N PRO A 122 -14.88 33.19 -19.46
CA PRO A 122 -15.79 33.25 -20.60
C PRO A 122 -15.17 32.71 -21.91
N LEU A 123 -13.88 32.93 -22.14
CA LEU A 123 -13.17 32.38 -23.30
C LEU A 123 -13.07 30.86 -23.21
N ALA A 124 -12.77 30.32 -22.02
CA ALA A 124 -12.77 28.88 -21.78
C ALA A 124 -14.15 28.24 -22.03
N GLN A 125 -15.23 28.87 -21.58
CA GLN A 125 -16.59 28.42 -21.84
C GLN A 125 -16.92 28.43 -23.35
N PHE A 126 -16.51 29.48 -24.06
CA PHE A 126 -16.68 29.57 -25.51
C PHE A 126 -15.99 28.42 -26.26
N ILE A 127 -14.72 28.15 -25.93
CA ILE A 127 -13.94 27.07 -26.55
C ILE A 127 -14.57 25.70 -26.22
N TYR A 128 -14.97 25.48 -24.96
CA TYR A 128 -15.51 24.21 -24.50
C TYR A 128 -16.92 23.91 -25.05
N ALA A 129 -17.73 24.94 -25.30
CA ALA A 129 -19.05 24.81 -25.91
C ALA A 129 -18.99 24.21 -27.33
N GLN A 130 -17.92 24.53 -28.08
CA GLN A 130 -17.63 24.07 -29.44
C GLN A 130 -18.66 24.55 -30.47
N GLU A 131 -19.15 25.77 -30.29
CA GLU A 131 -20.13 26.43 -31.17
C GLU A 131 -19.50 27.60 -31.94
N ALA A 132 -18.18 27.66 -31.99
CA ALA A 132 -17.44 28.70 -32.70
C ALA A 132 -17.76 28.67 -34.21
N THR A 133 -18.03 29.84 -34.77
CA THR A 133 -18.24 30.05 -36.22
C THR A 133 -17.03 30.68 -36.92
N GLU A 134 -16.01 31.06 -36.15
CA GLU A 134 -14.76 31.68 -36.58
C GLU A 134 -13.60 31.17 -35.72
N ASP A 135 -12.37 31.51 -36.08
CA ASP A 135 -11.19 31.10 -35.34
C ASP A 135 -11.23 31.60 -33.88
N VAL A 136 -10.83 30.73 -32.96
CA VAL A 136 -10.73 31.03 -31.53
C VAL A 136 -9.83 32.25 -31.29
N GLU A 137 -8.81 32.46 -32.13
CA GLU A 137 -7.94 33.65 -32.05
C GLU A 137 -8.71 34.97 -32.14
N VAL A 138 -9.77 35.03 -32.97
CA VAL A 138 -10.58 36.24 -33.13
C VAL A 138 -11.27 36.58 -31.81
N LYS A 139 -11.88 35.57 -31.18
CA LYS A 139 -12.54 35.75 -29.89
C LYS A 139 -11.54 36.04 -28.77
N ALA A 140 -10.37 35.41 -28.82
CA ALA A 140 -9.31 35.58 -27.83
C ALA A 140 -8.71 36.99 -27.84
N ALA A 141 -8.72 37.70 -28.98
CA ALA A 141 -8.25 39.08 -29.07
C ALA A 141 -9.05 40.05 -28.17
N GLU A 142 -10.32 39.74 -27.87
CA GLU A 142 -11.16 40.51 -26.94
C GLU A 142 -10.70 40.43 -25.48
N PHE A 143 -9.84 39.46 -25.15
CA PHE A 143 -9.36 39.18 -23.79
C PHE A 143 -7.93 39.68 -23.54
N ILE A 144 -7.33 40.41 -24.50
CA ILE A 144 -6.05 41.10 -24.31
C ILE A 144 -6.27 42.26 -23.34
N SER A 145 -5.45 42.34 -22.31
CA SER A 145 -5.62 43.29 -21.21
C SER A 145 -4.28 43.69 -20.62
N ASP A 146 -4.10 44.99 -20.42
CA ASP A 146 -2.96 45.58 -19.68
C ASP A 146 -3.38 46.02 -18.26
N GLU A 147 -4.56 45.62 -17.80
CA GLU A 147 -5.05 45.94 -16.45
C GLU A 147 -4.18 45.23 -15.39
N GLU A 148 -3.72 45.98 -14.38
CA GLU A 148 -2.89 45.45 -13.29
C GLU A 148 -3.59 44.26 -12.60
N GLY A 149 -2.97 43.08 -12.66
CA GLY A 149 -3.54 41.84 -12.15
C GLY A 149 -4.38 41.02 -13.15
N LYS A 150 -4.69 41.55 -14.33
CA LYS A 150 -5.31 40.83 -15.47
C LYS A 150 -4.50 40.92 -16.76
N GLU A 151 -3.17 40.96 -16.63
CA GLU A 151 -2.26 41.12 -17.76
C GLU A 151 -2.31 39.90 -18.69
N VAL A 152 -2.68 40.14 -19.94
CA VAL A 152 -2.75 39.15 -21.03
C VAL A 152 -2.16 39.83 -22.26
N ALA A 153 -0.92 39.48 -22.62
CA ALA A 153 -0.14 40.22 -23.61
C ALA A 153 -0.56 39.90 -25.06
N THR A 154 -1.05 38.68 -25.32
CA THR A 154 -1.41 38.21 -26.66
C THR A 154 -2.67 37.36 -26.65
N ALA A 155 -3.33 37.24 -27.81
CA ALA A 155 -4.45 36.32 -28.00
C ALA A 155 -4.04 34.86 -27.70
N GLN A 156 -2.80 34.49 -28.02
CA GLN A 156 -2.23 33.16 -27.71
C GLN A 156 -2.10 32.93 -26.19
N ASP A 157 -1.71 33.94 -25.42
CA ASP A 157 -1.69 33.84 -23.94
C ASP A 157 -3.11 33.71 -23.36
N ALA A 158 -4.09 34.39 -23.96
CA ALA A 158 -5.50 34.27 -23.59
C ALA A 158 -6.01 32.85 -23.84
N ILE A 159 -5.72 32.28 -25.02
CA ILE A 159 -6.04 30.90 -25.37
C ILE A 159 -5.37 29.93 -24.40
N ALA A 160 -4.06 30.07 -24.16
CA ALA A 160 -3.33 29.20 -23.25
C ALA A 160 -3.94 29.21 -21.84
N GLY A 161 -4.30 30.39 -21.32
CA GLY A 161 -4.98 30.49 -20.03
C GLY A 161 -6.38 29.86 -20.03
N ALA A 162 -7.15 30.04 -21.11
CA ALA A 162 -8.45 29.38 -21.26
C ALA A 162 -8.32 27.85 -21.32
N LEU A 163 -7.31 27.32 -22.02
CA LEU A 163 -7.02 25.89 -22.09
C LEU A 163 -6.53 25.34 -20.75
N ASP A 164 -5.81 26.12 -19.93
CA ASP A 164 -5.46 25.72 -18.56
C ASP A 164 -6.71 25.55 -17.69
N ILE A 165 -7.74 26.40 -17.86
CA ILE A 165 -9.04 26.25 -17.17
C ILE A 165 -9.73 24.96 -17.62
N ILE A 166 -9.80 24.71 -18.93
CA ILE A 166 -10.44 23.52 -19.49
C ILE A 166 -9.68 22.25 -19.07
N ALA A 167 -8.35 22.27 -19.08
CA ALA A 167 -7.53 21.12 -18.67
C ALA A 167 -7.78 20.74 -17.20
N GLU A 168 -7.91 21.74 -16.32
CA GLU A 168 -8.25 21.50 -14.92
C GLU A 168 -9.66 20.91 -14.78
N GLN A 169 -10.65 21.47 -15.51
CA GLN A 169 -12.03 20.95 -15.54
C GLN A 169 -12.08 19.49 -15.99
N ILE A 170 -11.41 19.14 -17.09
CA ILE A 170 -11.31 17.75 -17.60
C ILE A 170 -10.68 16.85 -16.53
N SER A 171 -9.61 17.31 -15.87
CA SER A 171 -8.89 16.50 -14.88
C SER A 171 -9.71 16.17 -13.64
N ASP A 172 -10.72 16.98 -13.33
CA ASP A 172 -11.59 16.86 -12.16
C ASP A 172 -12.83 15.99 -12.41
N VAL A 173 -13.11 15.57 -13.64
CA VAL A 173 -14.28 14.73 -13.94
C VAL A 173 -14.07 13.33 -13.38
N ALA A 174 -14.87 12.95 -12.38
CA ALA A 174 -14.78 11.67 -11.69
C ALA A 174 -14.91 10.45 -12.62
N ASP A 175 -15.79 10.51 -13.61
CA ASP A 175 -15.98 9.43 -14.59
C ASP A 175 -14.73 9.19 -15.45
N TYR A 176 -14.04 10.26 -15.84
CA TYR A 176 -12.80 10.16 -16.60
C TYR A 176 -11.70 9.54 -15.75
N ARG A 177 -11.56 9.97 -14.49
CA ARG A 177 -10.59 9.39 -13.56
C ARG A 177 -10.84 7.91 -13.32
N THR A 178 -12.10 7.53 -13.11
CA THR A 178 -12.52 6.14 -12.91
C THR A 178 -12.16 5.28 -14.12
N TYR A 179 -12.57 5.70 -15.32
CA TYR A 179 -12.22 4.97 -16.55
C TYR A 179 -10.70 4.84 -16.74
N ILE A 180 -9.95 5.92 -16.54
CA ILE A 180 -8.49 5.95 -16.73
C ILE A 180 -7.81 5.05 -15.71
N ARG A 181 -8.25 5.04 -14.46
CA ARG A 181 -7.74 4.13 -13.41
C ARG A 181 -7.97 2.68 -13.79
N ASP A 182 -9.20 2.34 -14.18
CA ASP A 182 -9.59 0.97 -14.49
C ASP A 182 -8.84 0.43 -15.71
N ILE A 183 -8.75 1.23 -16.79
CA ILE A 183 -8.04 0.81 -18.00
C ILE A 183 -6.53 0.72 -17.77
N THR A 184 -5.97 1.61 -16.96
CA THR A 184 -4.55 1.57 -16.60
C THR A 184 -4.25 0.34 -15.75
N MET A 185 -5.06 0.04 -14.74
CA MET A 185 -4.88 -1.18 -13.93
C MET A 185 -5.02 -2.46 -14.76
N LYS A 186 -5.93 -2.46 -15.74
CA LYS A 186 -6.21 -3.63 -16.57
C LYS A 186 -5.15 -3.89 -17.64
N GLU A 187 -4.72 -2.85 -18.35
CA GLU A 187 -3.88 -2.96 -19.56
C GLU A 187 -2.50 -2.32 -19.43
N GLY A 188 -2.28 -1.53 -18.37
CA GLY A 188 -1.01 -0.89 -18.10
C GLY A 188 0.04 -1.84 -17.53
N LYS A 189 1.28 -1.37 -17.53
CA LYS A 189 2.46 -2.10 -17.08
C LYS A 189 3.25 -1.30 -16.08
N LEU A 190 3.85 -2.00 -15.12
CA LEU A 190 4.92 -1.45 -14.31
C LEU A 190 6.22 -1.63 -15.09
N VAL A 191 6.95 -0.54 -15.31
CA VAL A 191 8.26 -0.55 -15.95
C VAL A 191 9.30 -0.07 -14.95
N VAL A 192 10.37 -0.84 -14.84
CA VAL A 192 11.46 -0.61 -13.88
C VAL A 192 12.77 -0.57 -14.64
N THR A 193 13.55 0.47 -14.38
CA THR A 193 14.89 0.65 -14.95
C THR A 193 15.92 0.90 -13.87
N ALA A 194 17.14 0.43 -14.07
CA ALA A 194 18.26 0.76 -13.20
C ALA A 194 18.64 2.25 -13.31
N LYS A 195 19.07 2.85 -12.19
CA LYS A 195 19.74 4.16 -12.21
C LYS A 195 21.21 4.04 -12.62
N ASP A 196 21.85 2.93 -12.28
CA ASP A 196 23.20 2.56 -12.73
C ASP A 196 23.22 1.06 -13.07
N GLU A 197 23.29 0.74 -14.36
CA GLU A 197 23.28 -0.64 -14.86
C GLU A 197 24.50 -1.45 -14.42
N LYS A 198 25.59 -0.80 -13.97
CA LYS A 198 26.85 -1.47 -13.61
C LYS A 198 27.01 -1.71 -12.11
N ALA A 199 26.10 -1.17 -11.29
CA ALA A 199 26.16 -1.38 -9.86
C ALA A 199 25.72 -2.82 -9.55
N GLU A 200 26.59 -3.61 -8.89
CA GLU A 200 26.18 -4.92 -8.37
C GLU A 200 25.22 -4.72 -7.20
N SER A 201 24.05 -5.33 -7.28
CA SER A 201 23.05 -5.24 -6.21
C SER A 201 22.09 -6.43 -6.20
N VAL A 202 21.36 -6.60 -5.09
CA VAL A 202 20.29 -7.61 -4.99
C VAL A 202 19.10 -7.35 -5.92
N TYR A 203 19.09 -6.19 -6.61
CA TYR A 203 18.02 -5.76 -7.51
C TYR A 203 18.34 -5.97 -9.00
N GLU A 204 19.45 -6.62 -9.35
CA GLU A 204 19.86 -6.86 -10.75
C GLU A 204 18.74 -7.47 -11.62
N ASN A 205 17.94 -8.36 -11.05
CA ASN A 205 16.77 -8.96 -11.73
C ASN A 205 15.69 -7.94 -12.14
N TYR A 206 15.76 -6.71 -11.65
CA TYR A 206 14.81 -5.62 -11.90
C TYR A 206 15.40 -4.45 -12.71
N TYR A 207 16.64 -4.57 -13.21
CA TYR A 207 17.32 -3.48 -13.92
C TYR A 207 16.72 -3.14 -15.28
N ASP A 208 16.12 -4.12 -15.95
CA ASP A 208 15.27 -3.94 -17.13
C ASP A 208 14.07 -4.88 -17.00
N TYR A 209 13.03 -4.40 -16.33
CA TYR A 209 11.89 -5.22 -15.95
C TYR A 209 10.56 -4.56 -16.30
N SER A 210 9.66 -5.36 -16.87
CA SER A 210 8.29 -4.94 -17.17
C SER A 210 7.31 -6.06 -16.87
N GLU A 211 6.22 -5.74 -16.16
CA GLU A 211 5.14 -6.69 -15.87
C GLU A 211 3.78 -5.97 -15.87
N ALA A 212 2.70 -6.69 -16.20
CA ALA A 212 1.35 -6.14 -16.19
C ALA A 212 0.89 -5.81 -14.75
N LEU A 213 0.25 -4.64 -14.57
CA LEU A 213 -0.23 -4.18 -13.25
C LEU A 213 -1.28 -5.13 -12.65
N SER A 214 -2.07 -5.78 -13.51
CA SER A 214 -3.14 -6.70 -13.10
C SER A 214 -2.64 -8.04 -12.55
N THR A 215 -1.38 -8.42 -12.80
CA THR A 215 -0.85 -9.76 -12.46
C THR A 215 0.41 -9.73 -11.61
N ILE A 216 1.01 -8.55 -11.37
CA ILE A 216 2.28 -8.44 -10.64
C ILE A 216 2.15 -8.96 -9.19
N PRO A 217 2.98 -9.92 -8.76
CA PRO A 217 2.94 -10.42 -7.39
C PRO A 217 3.41 -9.40 -6.35
N GLY A 218 2.76 -9.39 -5.17
CA GLY A 218 3.08 -8.45 -4.09
C GLY A 218 4.54 -8.47 -3.62
N HIS A 219 5.18 -9.64 -3.53
CA HIS A 219 6.60 -9.72 -3.13
C HIS A 219 7.54 -9.00 -4.12
N ARG A 220 7.17 -8.91 -5.41
CA ARG A 220 7.94 -8.14 -6.41
C ARG A 220 7.70 -6.64 -6.24
N ILE A 221 6.46 -6.22 -5.99
CA ILE A 221 6.16 -4.83 -5.65
C ILE A 221 7.01 -4.36 -4.47
N LEU A 222 7.07 -5.14 -3.38
CA LEU A 222 7.88 -4.79 -2.21
C LEU A 222 9.38 -4.71 -2.53
N ALA A 223 9.91 -5.65 -3.33
CA ALA A 223 11.30 -5.62 -3.76
C ALA A 223 11.63 -4.41 -4.64
N ILE A 224 10.75 -4.09 -5.59
CA ILE A 224 10.88 -2.96 -6.50
C ILE A 224 10.82 -1.63 -5.72
N ASN A 225 9.84 -1.48 -4.81
CA ASN A 225 9.72 -0.30 -3.96
C ASN A 225 10.97 -0.10 -3.11
N ARG A 226 11.49 -1.17 -2.51
CA ARG A 226 12.74 -1.13 -1.74
C ARG A 226 13.93 -0.70 -2.61
N GLY A 227 14.06 -1.23 -3.83
CA GLY A 227 15.11 -0.84 -4.76
C GLY A 227 14.98 0.61 -5.24
N GLU A 228 13.77 1.13 -5.36
CA GLU A 228 13.49 2.54 -5.65
C GLU A 228 13.90 3.46 -4.48
N ASP A 229 13.52 3.11 -3.26
CA ASP A 229 13.86 3.84 -2.02
C ASP A 229 15.37 3.86 -1.75
N GLU A 230 16.05 2.72 -1.96
CA GLU A 230 17.51 2.60 -1.89
C GLU A 230 18.22 3.23 -3.11
N LYS A 231 17.46 3.81 -4.05
CA LYS A 231 17.93 4.54 -5.24
C LYS A 231 18.69 3.69 -6.27
N PHE A 232 18.48 2.38 -6.31
CA PHE A 232 18.97 1.52 -7.39
C PHE A 232 18.06 1.54 -8.61
N LEU A 233 16.74 1.69 -8.39
CA LEU A 233 15.72 1.57 -9.42
C LEU A 233 14.97 2.88 -9.64
N THR A 234 14.40 3.03 -10.83
CA THR A 234 13.38 4.02 -11.19
C THR A 234 12.15 3.26 -11.65
N VAL A 235 10.98 3.59 -11.10
CA VAL A 235 9.75 2.89 -11.39
C VAL A 235 8.77 3.84 -12.07
N LYS A 236 8.09 3.35 -13.11
CA LYS A 236 7.04 4.08 -13.82
C LYS A 236 5.87 3.18 -14.15
N VAL A 237 4.69 3.77 -14.22
CA VAL A 237 3.50 3.11 -14.77
C VAL A 237 3.30 3.53 -16.22
N GLU A 238 3.36 2.58 -17.14
CA GLU A 238 2.99 2.78 -18.53
C GLU A 238 1.52 2.46 -18.73
N ALA A 239 0.72 3.50 -18.98
CA ALA A 239 -0.70 3.40 -19.26
C ALA A 239 -0.98 3.27 -20.77
N PRO A 240 -2.13 2.71 -21.18
CA PRO A 240 -2.55 2.66 -22.59
C PRO A 240 -3.02 4.04 -23.08
N GLU A 241 -2.09 4.99 -23.20
CA GLU A 241 -2.33 6.41 -23.45
C GLU A 241 -3.21 6.66 -24.68
N GLU A 242 -2.91 6.02 -25.81
CA GLU A 242 -3.69 6.21 -27.05
C GLU A 242 -5.19 5.86 -26.84
N ARG A 243 -5.48 4.82 -26.07
CA ARG A 243 -6.85 4.40 -25.77
C ARG A 243 -7.54 5.36 -24.82
N ILE A 244 -6.80 5.91 -23.86
CA ILE A 244 -7.29 6.92 -22.93
C ILE A 244 -7.62 8.22 -23.66
N LEU A 245 -6.71 8.71 -24.50
CA LEU A 245 -6.91 9.93 -25.29
C LEU A 245 -8.11 9.78 -26.23
N ARG A 246 -8.23 8.66 -26.95
CA ARG A 246 -9.41 8.38 -27.80
C ARG A 246 -10.72 8.38 -27.01
N TYR A 247 -10.71 7.87 -25.77
CA TYR A 247 -11.90 7.91 -24.91
C TYR A 247 -12.25 9.34 -24.50
N LEU A 248 -11.27 10.13 -24.05
CA LEU A 248 -11.49 11.52 -23.66
C LEU A 248 -11.97 12.35 -24.86
N GLU A 249 -11.30 12.23 -26.01
CA GLU A 249 -11.69 12.89 -27.25
C GLU A 249 -13.13 12.54 -27.65
N LYS A 250 -13.53 11.27 -27.59
CA LYS A 250 -14.89 10.85 -27.91
C LYS A 250 -15.96 11.48 -26.99
N ASN A 251 -15.64 11.71 -25.72
CA ASN A 251 -16.59 12.26 -24.75
C ASN A 251 -16.62 13.80 -24.75
N ILE A 252 -15.52 14.43 -25.13
CA ILE A 252 -15.35 15.89 -25.03
C ILE A 252 -15.55 16.56 -26.38
N LEU A 253 -15.00 16.02 -27.47
CA LEU A 253 -15.02 16.67 -28.78
C LEU A 253 -16.38 16.52 -29.47
N LYS A 254 -16.81 17.62 -30.08
CA LYS A 254 -17.91 17.71 -31.04
C LYS A 254 -17.33 18.06 -32.42
N ASP A 255 -18.18 18.01 -33.44
CA ASP A 255 -17.81 18.38 -34.80
C ASP A 255 -17.73 19.91 -34.94
N ASN A 256 -16.55 20.48 -34.67
CA ASN A 256 -16.25 21.90 -34.87
C ASN A 256 -14.77 22.10 -35.26
N ALA A 257 -14.53 22.56 -36.49
CA ALA A 257 -13.19 22.73 -37.04
C ALA A 257 -12.35 23.83 -36.37
N PHE A 258 -12.99 24.84 -35.76
CA PHE A 258 -12.30 25.98 -35.16
C PHE A 258 -11.80 25.68 -33.74
N THR A 259 -12.47 24.79 -33.00
CA THR A 259 -12.11 24.45 -31.61
C THR A 259 -11.42 23.09 -31.45
N ALA A 260 -11.56 22.19 -32.42
CA ALA A 260 -11.13 20.80 -32.28
C ALA A 260 -9.62 20.64 -32.00
N GLU A 261 -8.75 21.37 -32.69
CA GLU A 261 -7.30 21.25 -32.50
C GLU A 261 -6.86 21.74 -31.12
N TYR A 262 -7.37 22.90 -30.68
CA TYR A 262 -7.13 23.43 -29.34
C TYR A 262 -7.58 22.46 -28.26
N LEU A 263 -8.76 21.85 -28.40
CA LEU A 263 -9.28 20.91 -27.43
C LEU A 263 -8.53 19.56 -27.43
N LYS A 264 -8.09 19.05 -28.59
CA LYS A 264 -7.24 17.85 -28.65
C LYS A 264 -5.94 18.04 -27.88
N ASN A 265 -5.27 19.17 -28.12
CA ASN A 265 -4.04 19.52 -27.42
C ASN A 265 -4.29 19.71 -25.91
N CYS A 266 -5.41 20.33 -25.54
CA CYS A 266 -5.82 20.50 -24.15
C CYS A 266 -6.13 19.16 -23.46
N ILE A 267 -6.79 18.21 -24.14
CA ILE A 267 -7.06 16.86 -23.62
C ILE A 267 -5.76 16.11 -23.35
N ALA A 268 -4.81 16.18 -24.29
CA ALA A 268 -3.49 15.56 -24.12
C ALA A 268 -2.71 16.17 -22.93
N ASP A 269 -2.70 17.50 -22.80
CA ASP A 269 -2.09 18.18 -21.65
C ASP A 269 -2.80 17.83 -20.33
N ALA A 270 -4.14 17.86 -20.30
CA ALA A 270 -4.92 17.51 -19.12
C ALA A 270 -4.60 16.09 -18.64
N TYR A 271 -4.54 15.14 -19.58
CA TYR A 271 -4.15 13.77 -19.27
C TYR A 271 -2.72 13.70 -18.75
N GLY A 272 -1.73 14.14 -19.55
CA GLY A 272 -0.31 13.94 -19.25
C GLY A 272 0.17 14.72 -18.00
N ARG A 273 -0.30 15.95 -17.82
CA ARG A 273 0.16 16.83 -16.73
C ARG A 273 -0.62 16.64 -15.43
N LEU A 274 -1.93 16.38 -15.50
CA LEU A 274 -2.81 16.42 -14.32
C LEU A 274 -3.38 15.04 -13.94
N ILE A 275 -3.79 14.22 -14.90
CA ILE A 275 -4.48 12.95 -14.62
C ILE A 275 -3.47 11.81 -14.42
N ALA A 276 -2.58 11.58 -15.40
CA ALA A 276 -1.65 10.46 -15.40
C ALA A 276 -0.76 10.41 -14.13
N PRO A 277 -0.13 11.51 -13.67
CA PRO A 277 0.71 11.47 -12.46
C PRO A 277 -0.10 11.27 -11.17
N ALA A 278 -1.40 11.59 -11.18
CA ALA A 278 -2.26 11.35 -10.03
C ALA A 278 -2.70 9.87 -9.99
N ILE A 279 -3.15 9.33 -11.12
CA ILE A 279 -3.57 7.94 -11.25
C ILE A 279 -2.40 6.97 -11.04
N GLU A 280 -1.20 7.30 -11.55
CA GLU A 280 0.01 6.51 -11.30
C GLU A 280 0.29 6.38 -9.80
N ARG A 281 0.24 7.48 -9.05
CA ARG A 281 0.42 7.44 -7.59
C ARG A 281 -0.64 6.63 -6.88
N GLU A 282 -1.91 6.76 -7.29
CA GLU A 282 -3.01 5.98 -6.73
C GLU A 282 -2.81 4.47 -6.97
N ILE A 283 -2.45 4.07 -8.20
CA ILE A 283 -2.19 2.68 -8.55
C ILE A 283 -0.98 2.14 -7.79
N ARG A 284 0.13 2.88 -7.76
CA ARG A 284 1.33 2.49 -7.00
C ARG A 284 1.03 2.32 -5.51
N SER A 285 0.24 3.23 -4.92
CA SER A 285 -0.19 3.15 -3.52
C SER A 285 -1.05 1.91 -3.28
N SER A 286 -2.03 1.65 -4.13
CA SER A 286 -2.92 0.49 -4.01
C SER A 286 -2.18 -0.85 -4.16
N LEU A 287 -1.24 -0.95 -5.11
CA LEU A 287 -0.38 -2.11 -5.27
C LEU A 287 0.51 -2.33 -4.03
N THR A 288 1.01 -1.25 -3.44
CA THR A 288 1.84 -1.31 -2.23
C THR A 288 1.04 -1.80 -1.04
N GLU A 289 -0.14 -1.21 -0.77
CA GLU A 289 -1.03 -1.60 0.32
C GLU A 289 -1.43 -3.08 0.20
N THR A 290 -1.84 -3.51 -1.00
CA THR A 290 -2.18 -4.92 -1.28
C THR A 290 -1.00 -5.86 -1.04
N ALA A 291 0.21 -5.44 -1.42
CA ALA A 291 1.42 -6.23 -1.23
C ALA A 291 1.82 -6.33 0.25
N GLU A 292 1.71 -5.23 1.00
CA GLU A 292 1.97 -5.18 2.44
C GLU A 292 0.98 -6.05 3.21
N ASP A 293 -0.32 -5.94 2.94
CA ASP A 293 -1.36 -6.76 3.55
C ASP A 293 -1.11 -8.26 3.29
N GLY A 294 -0.74 -8.61 2.06
CA GLY A 294 -0.36 -9.97 1.69
C GLY A 294 0.84 -10.48 2.48
N ALA A 295 1.89 -9.65 2.65
CA ALA A 295 3.08 -10.00 3.41
C ALA A 295 2.77 -10.13 4.91
N ILE A 296 2.01 -9.20 5.48
CA ILE A 296 1.58 -9.22 6.89
C ILE A 296 0.79 -10.49 7.19
N LYS A 297 -0.11 -10.91 6.28
CA LYS A 297 -0.86 -12.17 6.45
C LYS A 297 0.06 -13.39 6.52
N VAL A 298 1.11 -13.43 5.70
CA VAL A 298 2.11 -14.51 5.73
C VAL A 298 2.92 -14.46 7.02
N PHE A 299 3.37 -13.27 7.45
CA PHE A 299 4.10 -13.11 8.71
C PHE A 299 3.25 -13.49 9.92
N GLY A 300 1.98 -13.09 9.95
CA GLY A 300 1.03 -13.45 10.99
C GLY A 300 0.87 -14.97 11.10
N LYS A 301 0.72 -15.67 9.97
CA LYS A 301 0.64 -17.13 9.95
C LYS A 301 1.93 -17.80 10.44
N ASN A 302 3.08 -17.30 10.04
CA ASN A 302 4.37 -17.82 10.50
C ASN A 302 4.54 -17.62 12.01
N LEU A 303 4.18 -16.45 12.52
CA LEU A 303 4.23 -16.14 13.95
C LEU A 303 3.26 -17.01 14.76
N GLU A 304 2.03 -17.20 14.27
CA GLU A 304 1.05 -18.08 14.89
C GLU A 304 1.59 -19.50 15.04
N GLN A 305 2.21 -20.04 14.00
CA GLN A 305 2.83 -21.37 14.05
C GLN A 305 3.95 -21.46 15.09
N LEU A 306 4.75 -20.41 15.25
CA LEU A 306 5.81 -20.34 16.26
C LEU A 306 5.22 -20.28 17.68
N LEU A 307 4.17 -19.49 17.90
CA LEU A 307 3.53 -19.34 19.20
C LEU A 307 2.77 -20.59 19.65
N LEU A 308 2.28 -21.39 18.70
CA LEU A 308 1.54 -22.63 18.97
C LEU A 308 2.45 -23.86 19.09
N GLN A 309 3.78 -23.70 19.04
CA GLN A 309 4.69 -24.81 19.23
C GLN A 309 4.54 -25.43 20.64
N PRO A 310 4.48 -26.76 20.75
CA PRO A 310 4.41 -27.43 22.06
C PRO A 310 5.60 -27.03 22.95
N PRO A 311 5.36 -26.56 24.18
CA PRO A 311 6.45 -26.18 25.07
C PRO A 311 7.18 -27.42 25.60
N ILE A 312 8.50 -27.32 25.74
CA ILE A 312 9.34 -28.36 26.37
C ILE A 312 9.37 -28.09 27.88
N ALA A 313 8.53 -28.79 28.64
CA ALA A 313 8.42 -28.64 30.08
C ALA A 313 9.35 -29.59 30.85
N GLY A 314 9.82 -29.16 32.04
CA GLY A 314 10.50 -30.04 32.99
C GLY A 314 11.96 -30.37 32.67
N LYS A 315 12.58 -29.68 31.71
CA LYS A 315 13.96 -29.94 31.24
C LYS A 315 14.90 -28.79 31.64
N VAL A 316 16.15 -29.13 31.96
CA VAL A 316 17.25 -28.15 32.01
C VAL A 316 17.78 -27.98 30.59
N VAL A 317 17.77 -26.75 30.09
CA VAL A 317 18.10 -26.44 28.69
C VAL A 317 19.36 -25.59 28.62
N LEU A 318 20.29 -25.95 27.74
CA LEU A 318 21.41 -25.10 27.34
C LEU A 318 21.03 -24.43 26.01
N GLY A 319 20.72 -23.14 26.07
CA GLY A 319 20.58 -22.29 24.89
C GLY A 319 21.94 -21.99 24.29
N TRP A 320 22.07 -22.19 22.98
CA TRP A 320 23.26 -21.93 22.18
C TRP A 320 22.89 -20.96 21.07
N ASP A 321 23.36 -19.72 21.20
CA ASP A 321 23.26 -18.65 20.19
C ASP A 321 24.52 -18.68 19.32
N PRO A 322 24.45 -19.18 18.07
CA PRO A 322 25.58 -19.31 17.16
C PRO A 322 26.12 -17.96 16.69
N ALA A 323 27.44 -17.86 16.58
CA ALA A 323 28.07 -16.75 15.87
C ALA A 323 29.51 -17.08 15.48
N PHE A 324 30.01 -16.45 14.40
CA PHE A 324 31.41 -16.49 13.99
C PHE A 324 32.31 -15.63 14.91
N ARG A 325 32.59 -14.39 14.50
CA ARG A 325 33.58 -13.51 15.14
C ARG A 325 33.30 -13.17 16.61
N THR A 326 32.03 -13.05 16.99
CA THR A 326 31.65 -12.67 18.36
C THR A 326 31.62 -13.84 19.34
N GLY A 327 31.82 -15.07 18.84
CA GLY A 327 31.71 -16.31 19.63
C GLY A 327 30.26 -16.72 19.88
N CYS A 328 30.04 -18.01 20.09
CA CYS A 328 28.71 -18.55 20.43
C CYS A 328 28.41 -18.28 21.91
N LYS A 329 27.22 -17.77 22.21
CA LYS A 329 26.79 -17.48 23.59
C LYS A 329 25.97 -18.65 24.11
N LEU A 330 26.27 -19.04 25.32
CA LEU A 330 25.62 -20.14 26.02
C LEU A 330 24.88 -19.60 27.22
N ALA A 331 23.67 -20.11 27.44
CA ALA A 331 22.91 -19.88 28.66
C ALA A 331 22.28 -21.20 29.12
N VAL A 332 22.47 -21.56 30.38
CA VAL A 332 21.81 -22.72 30.99
C VAL A 332 20.63 -22.23 31.80
N VAL A 333 19.44 -22.77 31.54
CA VAL A 333 18.20 -22.47 32.28
C VAL A 333 17.64 -23.73 32.92
N ASP A 334 17.11 -23.58 34.13
CA ASP A 334 16.43 -24.66 34.84
C ASP A 334 15.00 -24.89 34.31
N PRO A 335 14.26 -25.91 34.82
CA PRO A 335 12.89 -26.20 34.37
C PRO A 335 11.87 -25.08 34.58
N THR A 336 12.20 -24.06 35.39
CA THR A 336 11.36 -22.88 35.63
C THR A 336 11.73 -21.70 34.73
N GLY A 337 12.79 -21.83 33.93
CA GLY A 337 13.36 -20.77 33.10
C GLY A 337 14.38 -19.90 33.83
N LYS A 338 14.77 -20.24 35.07
CA LYS A 338 15.77 -19.47 35.81
C LYS A 338 17.16 -19.72 35.23
N VAL A 339 17.89 -18.65 34.94
CA VAL A 339 19.28 -18.73 34.45
C VAL A 339 20.21 -19.26 35.55
N LEU A 340 20.91 -20.35 35.25
CA LEU A 340 21.90 -21.01 36.11
C LEU A 340 23.33 -20.61 35.77
N ALA A 341 23.63 -20.39 34.48
CA ALA A 341 24.95 -19.99 34.01
C ALA A 341 24.89 -19.35 32.63
N THR A 342 25.88 -18.51 32.33
CA THR A 342 26.14 -18.02 30.99
C THR A 342 27.62 -18.16 30.65
N LYS A 343 27.94 -18.31 29.37
CA LYS A 343 29.32 -18.41 28.88
C LYS A 343 29.41 -17.95 27.43
N VAL A 344 30.58 -17.52 27.00
CA VAL A 344 30.92 -17.35 25.58
C VAL A 344 32.01 -18.34 25.21
N ILE A 345 31.82 -19.04 24.10
CA ILE A 345 32.79 -19.98 23.53
C ILE A 345 33.09 -19.59 22.07
N TYR A 346 34.19 -20.09 21.52
CA TYR A 346 34.66 -19.70 20.18
C TYR A 346 34.89 -20.93 19.28
N PRO A 347 33.85 -21.74 19.03
CA PRO A 347 33.99 -23.03 18.35
C PRO A 347 34.17 -22.89 16.83
N THR A 348 33.73 -21.78 16.25
CA THR A 348 33.69 -21.53 14.79
C THR A 348 34.77 -20.54 14.35
N GLU A 349 34.84 -20.29 13.04
CA GLU A 349 35.72 -19.27 12.48
C GLU A 349 35.47 -17.88 13.08
N PRO A 350 36.53 -17.05 13.24
CA PRO A 350 37.92 -17.29 12.84
C PRO A 350 38.76 -18.02 13.91
N HIS A 351 38.20 -18.32 15.07
CA HIS A 351 38.97 -18.81 16.23
C HIS A 351 39.14 -20.33 16.25
N ASN A 352 38.13 -21.09 15.80
CA ASN A 352 38.15 -22.55 15.66
C ASN A 352 38.61 -23.30 16.94
N LYS A 353 38.26 -22.79 18.12
CA LYS A 353 38.60 -23.40 19.43
C LYS A 353 37.63 -24.54 19.78
N VAL A 354 37.49 -25.51 18.88
CA VAL A 354 36.48 -26.58 18.97
C VAL A 354 36.69 -27.43 20.25
N ALA A 355 37.90 -27.91 20.50
CA ALA A 355 38.18 -28.78 21.65
C ALA A 355 37.96 -28.08 23.00
N GLU A 356 38.40 -26.82 23.12
CA GLU A 356 38.17 -25.98 24.31
C GLU A 356 36.67 -25.78 24.55
N SER A 357 35.93 -25.49 23.47
CA SER A 357 34.49 -25.27 23.51
C SER A 357 33.71 -26.54 23.90
N LYS A 358 34.03 -27.70 23.30
CA LYS A 358 33.44 -29.00 23.67
C LYS A 358 33.69 -29.32 25.15
N ALA A 359 34.91 -29.09 25.64
CA ALA A 359 35.25 -29.34 27.04
C ALA A 359 34.46 -28.44 28.00
N GLU A 360 34.28 -27.16 27.66
CA GLU A 360 33.52 -26.22 28.49
C GLU A 360 32.02 -26.55 28.50
N VAL A 361 31.45 -26.89 27.34
CA VAL A 361 30.04 -27.30 27.23
C VAL A 361 29.79 -28.58 28.03
N LYS A 362 30.69 -29.56 27.96
CA LYS A 362 30.61 -30.78 28.78
C LYS A 362 30.56 -30.46 30.29
N LYS A 363 31.41 -29.55 30.78
CA LYS A 363 31.38 -29.14 32.20
C LYS A 363 30.02 -28.55 32.59
N LEU A 364 29.39 -27.76 31.71
CA LEU A 364 28.07 -27.19 31.96
C LEU A 364 26.99 -28.27 31.99
N ILE A 365 27.05 -29.24 31.07
CA ILE A 365 26.14 -30.39 31.02
C ILE A 365 26.24 -31.21 32.31
N ASP A 366 27.46 -31.58 32.71
CA ASP A 366 27.69 -32.40 33.90
C ASP A 366 27.29 -31.67 35.19
N LYS A 367 27.59 -30.36 35.29
CA LYS A 367 27.32 -29.56 36.49
C LYS A 367 25.83 -29.29 36.72
N TYR A 368 25.08 -29.01 35.66
CA TYR A 368 23.68 -28.60 35.74
C TYR A 368 22.70 -29.70 35.32
N HIS A 369 23.20 -30.88 34.96
CA HIS A 369 22.40 -32.01 34.45
C HIS A 369 21.51 -31.58 33.27
N VAL A 370 22.10 -30.86 32.31
CA VAL A 370 21.43 -30.41 31.09
C VAL A 370 20.81 -31.61 30.39
N ASN A 371 19.56 -31.47 29.95
CA ASN A 371 18.85 -32.52 29.22
C ASN A 371 18.79 -32.24 27.72
N LEU A 372 18.81 -30.97 27.33
CA LEU A 372 18.57 -30.53 25.96
C LEU A 372 19.47 -29.34 25.60
N ILE A 373 20.01 -29.35 24.40
CA ILE A 373 20.69 -28.20 23.79
C ILE A 373 19.76 -27.57 22.76
N SER A 374 19.43 -26.30 22.92
CA SER A 374 18.65 -25.51 21.96
C SER A 374 19.59 -24.64 21.14
N CYS A 375 19.86 -25.03 19.90
CA CYS A 375 20.70 -24.27 18.97
C CYS A 375 19.86 -23.32 18.13
N GLY A 376 20.22 -22.04 18.12
CA GLY A 376 19.59 -21.07 17.23
C GLY A 376 19.87 -21.35 15.74
N ASN A 377 18.97 -20.91 14.86
CA ASN A 377 19.04 -21.10 13.41
C ASN A 377 19.70 -19.91 12.67
N GLY A 378 20.33 -18.99 13.40
CA GLY A 378 20.96 -17.78 12.88
C GLY A 378 22.30 -18.01 12.20
N THR A 379 23.14 -16.98 12.23
CA THR A 379 24.46 -17.00 11.57
C THR A 379 25.40 -18.00 12.24
N ALA A 380 26.08 -18.85 11.46
CA ALA A 380 26.95 -19.93 11.95
C ALA A 380 26.21 -21.12 12.64
N SER A 381 24.89 -21.23 12.43
CA SER A 381 24.08 -22.32 12.99
C SER A 381 24.48 -23.70 12.48
N ARG A 382 24.76 -23.85 11.17
CA ARG A 382 25.18 -25.13 10.57
C ARG A 382 26.50 -25.63 11.15
N GLU A 383 27.47 -24.73 11.30
CA GLU A 383 28.78 -25.02 11.89
C GLU A 383 28.62 -25.41 13.37
N SER A 384 27.77 -24.69 14.10
CA SER A 384 27.48 -24.97 15.50
C SER A 384 26.76 -26.31 15.69
N GLU A 385 25.74 -26.60 14.87
CA GLU A 385 24.98 -27.85 14.88
C GLU A 385 25.92 -29.05 14.66
N LYS A 386 26.82 -28.97 13.69
CA LYS A 386 27.82 -30.01 13.45
C LYS A 386 28.67 -30.26 14.70
N ILE A 387 29.15 -29.20 15.34
CA ILE A 387 29.98 -29.31 16.55
C ILE A 387 29.19 -29.91 17.73
N ILE A 388 27.92 -29.54 17.89
CA ILE A 388 27.02 -30.08 18.91
C ILE A 388 26.79 -31.58 18.66
N SER A 389 26.43 -31.96 17.43
CA SER A 389 26.19 -33.35 17.04
C SER A 389 27.45 -34.21 17.23
N ASP A 390 28.59 -33.74 16.74
CA ASP A 390 29.89 -34.43 16.90
C ASP A 390 30.23 -34.61 18.39
N MET A 391 30.02 -33.57 19.21
CA MET A 391 30.28 -33.63 20.65
C MET A 391 29.38 -34.64 21.37
N ILE A 392 28.08 -34.66 21.08
CA ILE A 392 27.13 -35.60 21.69
C ILE A 392 27.55 -37.04 21.39
N HIS A 393 27.94 -37.32 20.14
CA HIS A 393 28.37 -38.64 19.71
C HIS A 393 29.73 -39.05 20.28
N GLU A 394 30.76 -38.21 20.10
CA GLU A 394 32.14 -38.50 20.54
C GLU A 394 32.26 -38.68 22.06
N MET A 395 31.47 -37.92 22.84
CA MET A 395 31.54 -37.93 24.30
C MET A 395 30.43 -38.76 24.95
N ASN A 396 29.56 -39.40 24.15
CA ASN A 396 28.41 -40.20 24.60
C ASN A 396 27.56 -39.47 25.66
N LEU A 397 27.20 -38.22 25.37
CA LEU A 397 26.47 -37.37 26.31
C LEU A 397 24.99 -37.73 26.34
N PRO A 398 24.33 -37.80 27.51
CA PRO A 398 22.92 -38.13 27.64
C PRO A 398 22.03 -36.90 27.38
N VAL A 399 22.27 -36.19 26.28
CA VAL A 399 21.55 -34.96 25.91
C VAL A 399 21.10 -35.02 24.45
N ASP A 400 19.90 -34.52 24.19
CA ASP A 400 19.40 -34.30 22.85
C ASP A 400 19.69 -32.86 22.40
N TYR A 401 19.56 -32.56 21.12
CA TYR A 401 19.56 -31.19 20.62
C TYR A 401 18.37 -30.90 19.70
N VAL A 402 17.98 -29.62 19.65
CA VAL A 402 16.94 -29.10 18.76
C VAL A 402 17.40 -27.79 18.14
N ILE A 403 16.87 -27.50 16.95
CA ILE A 403 17.04 -26.20 16.30
C ILE A 403 15.85 -25.31 16.64
N THR A 404 16.13 -24.08 17.08
CA THR A 404 15.14 -23.10 17.51
C THR A 404 15.26 -21.83 16.66
N ASN A 405 14.13 -21.20 16.37
CA ASN A 405 14.11 -19.96 15.60
C ASN A 405 14.65 -18.77 16.43
N GLU A 406 15.56 -18.00 15.87
CA GLU A 406 16.09 -16.74 16.44
C GLU A 406 15.40 -15.48 15.91
N ALA A 407 14.56 -15.62 14.87
CA ALA A 407 13.85 -14.54 14.20
C ALA A 407 12.43 -14.33 14.74
#